data_AF-A0A6J7KUJ4-F1
#
_entry.id   AF-A0A6J7KUJ4-F1
#
_cell.length_a   1.000
_cell.length_b   1.000
_cell.length_c   1.000
_cell.angle_alpha   90.00
_cell.angle_beta   90.00
_cell.angle_gamma   90.00
#
_symmetry.space_group_name_H-M   'P 1'
#
loop_
_entity.id
_entity.type
_entity.pdbx_description
1 polymer ?
#
loop_
_entity_poly.entity_id
_entity_poly.type
_entity_poly.pdbx_seq_one_letter_code
_entity_poly.pdbx_strand_id
1 'polypeptide(L)'
;MNDFSSDEIRRNLRESATEQADALPMFASAVDQLLDPATAATETDKATFLGVPTRRSFILGGSVVAASAILAACSKKKPGQIPVTAPTPDPSAVSPTTIPGSVANDLALLRTAQSIEALAVFTYQKALDSGLLTTPAIIDAVKLFQSQHQQHADSLNGPITGAGGKIVTEPNQYLLDAAITKELADLTDEKSVLALARDLENIAAQTYTGASGVLTLPALRVAAMTIGNVEARHITVLNGALGYAPVPLPIMSTAKAIDPKGYVK
;
A
#
# COMPACT_ATOMS: atom_id res chain seq x y z
N MET A 1 30.64 10.51 -0.98
CA MET A 1 29.21 10.48 -1.36
C MET A 1 29.14 9.66 -2.62
N ASN A 2 28.49 8.50 -2.59
CA ASN A 2 28.29 7.73 -3.81
C ASN A 2 27.25 8.48 -4.65
N ASP A 3 27.69 9.00 -5.79
CA ASP A 3 26.81 9.64 -6.76
C ASP A 3 25.92 8.54 -7.34
N PHE A 4 24.62 8.60 -7.07
CA PHE A 4 23.66 7.68 -7.67
C PHE A 4 23.54 8.05 -9.15
N SER A 5 24.39 7.43 -9.98
CA SER A 5 24.59 7.87 -11.36
C SER A 5 23.30 7.75 -12.18
N SER A 6 23.18 8.56 -13.23
CA SER A 6 22.07 8.46 -14.18
C SER A 6 21.92 7.06 -14.79
N ASP A 7 23.01 6.30 -14.90
CA ASP A 7 22.98 4.93 -15.41
C ASP A 7 22.40 3.95 -14.40
N GLU A 8 22.69 4.14 -13.11
CA GLU A 8 22.09 3.36 -12.04
C GLU A 8 20.58 3.66 -11.93
N ILE A 9 20.16 4.92 -12.05
CA ILE A 9 18.74 5.28 -12.14
C ILE A 9 18.09 4.52 -13.28
N ARG A 10 18.60 4.64 -14.51
CA ARG A 10 18.04 3.97 -15.69
C ARG A 10 18.00 2.44 -15.55
N ARG A 11 19.01 1.85 -14.91
CA ARG A 11 19.02 0.42 -14.60
C ARG A 11 17.87 0.07 -13.67
N ASN A 12 17.72 0.78 -12.56
CA ASN A 12 16.65 0.53 -11.60
C ASN A 12 15.26 0.75 -12.23
N LEU A 13 15.11 1.72 -13.14
CA LEU A 13 13.87 1.95 -13.89
C LEU A 13 13.51 0.76 -14.81
N ARG A 14 14.49 0.17 -15.50
CA ARG A 14 14.24 -1.04 -16.30
C ARG A 14 13.80 -2.21 -15.43
N GLU A 15 14.47 -2.42 -14.31
CA GLU A 15 14.13 -3.48 -13.35
C GLU A 15 12.70 -3.25 -12.78
N SER A 16 12.35 -2.01 -12.40
CA SER A 16 11.00 -1.66 -11.94
C SER A 16 9.93 -1.88 -13.01
N ALA A 17 10.21 -1.50 -14.26
CA ALA A 17 9.29 -1.72 -15.37
C ALA A 17 9.04 -3.22 -15.64
N THR A 18 10.08 -4.06 -15.52
CA THR A 18 9.94 -5.52 -15.61
C THR A 18 9.10 -6.08 -14.47
N GLU A 19 9.40 -5.70 -13.21
CA GLU A 19 8.63 -6.14 -12.04
C GLU A 19 7.14 -5.81 -12.19
N GLN A 20 6.81 -4.61 -12.66
CA GLN A 20 5.43 -4.21 -12.92
C GLN A 20 4.77 -4.99 -14.06
N ALA A 21 5.47 -5.16 -15.18
CA ALA A 21 4.95 -5.89 -16.33
C ALA A 21 4.63 -7.35 -15.98
N ASP A 22 5.39 -7.96 -15.08
CA ASP A 22 5.15 -9.32 -14.58
C ASP A 22 4.01 -9.34 -13.54
N ALA A 23 3.93 -8.32 -12.69
CA ALA A 23 2.97 -8.18 -11.60
C ALA A 23 1.51 -8.06 -12.05
N LEU A 24 1.22 -7.14 -12.98
CA LEU A 24 -0.15 -6.76 -13.33
C LEU A 24 -0.98 -7.88 -13.99
N PRO A 25 -0.45 -8.67 -14.94
CA PRO A 25 -1.20 -9.79 -15.52
C PRO A 25 -1.52 -10.89 -14.50
N MET A 26 -0.61 -11.17 -13.56
CA MET A 26 -0.87 -12.10 -12.47
C MET A 26 -1.99 -11.61 -11.56
N PHE A 27 -1.98 -10.31 -11.25
CA PHE A 27 -3.02 -9.68 -10.47
C PHE A 27 -4.38 -9.75 -11.17
N ALA A 28 -4.46 -9.34 -12.44
CA ALA A 28 -5.70 -9.40 -13.23
C ALA A 28 -6.24 -10.84 -13.27
N SER A 29 -5.37 -11.82 -13.51
CA SER A 29 -5.76 -13.25 -13.53
C SER A 29 -6.27 -13.75 -12.17
N ALA A 30 -5.62 -13.35 -11.07
CA ALA A 30 -6.03 -13.75 -9.72
C ALA A 30 -7.39 -13.16 -9.32
N VAL A 31 -7.66 -11.93 -9.76
CA VAL A 31 -8.96 -11.28 -9.58
C VAL A 31 -10.01 -11.94 -10.47
N ASP A 32 -9.74 -12.12 -11.76
CA ASP A 32 -10.68 -12.76 -12.69
C ASP A 32 -11.09 -14.16 -12.22
N GLN A 33 -10.16 -14.97 -11.71
CA GLN A 33 -10.46 -16.28 -11.12
C GLN A 33 -11.31 -16.21 -9.84
N LEU A 34 -11.19 -15.13 -9.07
CA LEU A 34 -12.00 -14.91 -7.87
C LEU A 34 -13.42 -14.43 -8.23
N LEU A 35 -13.54 -13.61 -9.27
CA LEU A 35 -14.80 -13.06 -9.78
C LEU A 35 -15.57 -14.04 -10.65
N ASP A 36 -14.88 -15.01 -11.25
CA ASP A 36 -15.49 -15.97 -12.17
C ASP A 36 -16.46 -16.91 -11.41
N PRO A 37 -17.77 -16.88 -11.77
CA PRO A 37 -18.76 -17.72 -11.13
C PRO A 37 -18.50 -19.22 -11.34
N ALA A 38 -17.68 -19.63 -12.31
CA ALA A 38 -17.42 -21.03 -12.65
C ALA A 38 -16.17 -21.64 -11.99
N THR A 39 -15.26 -20.86 -11.39
CA THR A 39 -13.98 -21.36 -10.85
C THR A 39 -13.89 -21.38 -9.32
N ALA A 40 -12.79 -21.98 -8.84
CA ALA A 40 -12.53 -22.61 -7.54
C ALA A 40 -12.52 -21.73 -6.28
N ALA A 41 -12.97 -20.47 -6.35
CA ALA A 41 -13.33 -19.73 -5.15
C ALA A 41 -14.54 -20.42 -4.52
N THR A 42 -14.48 -20.75 -3.23
CA THR A 42 -15.60 -21.42 -2.58
C THR A 42 -16.83 -20.51 -2.67
N GLU A 43 -18.05 -21.07 -2.68
CA GLU A 43 -19.29 -20.27 -2.57
C GLU A 43 -19.24 -19.31 -1.37
N THR A 44 -18.45 -19.65 -0.34
CA THR A 44 -18.20 -18.79 0.81
C THR A 44 -17.30 -17.59 0.46
N ASP A 45 -16.25 -17.79 -0.33
CA ASP A 45 -15.37 -16.70 -0.79
C ASP A 45 -16.10 -15.77 -1.75
N LYS A 46 -16.94 -16.31 -2.64
CA LYS A 46 -17.79 -15.53 -3.56
C LYS A 46 -18.87 -14.76 -2.82
N ALA A 47 -19.57 -15.40 -1.88
CA ALA A 47 -20.58 -14.72 -1.07
C ALA A 47 -19.95 -13.69 -0.12
N THR A 48 -18.74 -13.95 0.38
CA THR A 48 -17.92 -12.95 1.06
C THR A 48 -17.66 -11.81 0.09
N PHE A 49 -17.03 -12.03 -1.06
CA PHE A 49 -16.76 -10.97 -2.04
C PHE A 49 -17.99 -10.13 -2.44
N LEU A 50 -19.15 -10.76 -2.65
CA LEU A 50 -20.40 -10.10 -3.05
C LEU A 50 -21.20 -9.50 -1.87
N GLY A 51 -20.71 -9.60 -0.64
CA GLY A 51 -21.39 -9.09 0.55
C GLY A 51 -22.69 -9.83 0.89
N VAL A 52 -22.87 -11.05 0.38
CA VAL A 52 -24.05 -11.87 0.61
C VAL A 52 -23.83 -12.71 1.87
N PRO A 53 -24.68 -12.59 2.91
CA PRO A 53 -24.56 -13.41 4.11
C PRO A 53 -24.74 -14.89 3.76
N THR A 54 -23.74 -15.72 4.08
CA THR A 54 -23.81 -17.17 3.87
C THR A 54 -24.61 -17.86 4.97
N ARG A 55 -25.25 -19.00 4.65
CA ARG A 55 -25.95 -19.85 5.63
C ARG A 55 -25.06 -20.29 6.80
N ARG A 56 -23.74 -20.37 6.61
CA ARG A 56 -22.76 -20.74 7.64
C ARG A 56 -22.54 -19.62 8.68
N SER A 57 -22.72 -18.36 8.28
CA SER A 57 -22.63 -17.19 9.17
C SER A 57 -23.77 -17.13 10.20
N PHE A 58 -24.92 -17.77 9.90
CA PHE A 58 -26.03 -17.90 10.84
C PHE A 58 -25.87 -19.03 11.87
N ILE A 59 -25.00 -20.01 11.63
CA ILE A 59 -24.84 -21.16 12.54
C ILE A 59 -23.78 -20.87 13.63
N LEU A 60 -22.82 -19.96 13.38
CA LEU A 60 -21.82 -19.53 14.38
C LEU A 60 -22.25 -18.35 15.25
N GLY A 61 -23.36 -17.67 14.93
CA GLY A 61 -23.89 -16.54 15.70
C GLY A 61 -24.80 -16.93 16.88
N GLY A 62 -25.10 -18.22 17.06
CA GLY A 62 -25.96 -18.72 18.11
C GLY A 62 -25.20 -19.53 19.15
N SER A 63 -24.93 -18.92 20.30
CA SER A 63 -24.45 -19.53 21.57
C SER A 63 -22.94 -19.61 21.79
N VAL A 64 -22.38 -18.65 22.54
CA VAL A 64 -21.36 -18.94 23.55
C VAL A 64 -21.63 -18.11 24.80
N VAL A 65 -22.13 -18.78 25.84
CA VAL A 65 -22.10 -18.31 27.22
C VAL A 65 -20.74 -18.69 27.81
N ALA A 66 -20.03 -17.68 28.34
CA ALA A 66 -18.97 -17.67 29.36
C ALA A 66 -17.95 -18.84 29.46
N ALA A 67 -16.65 -18.50 29.37
CA ALA A 67 -15.64 -18.85 30.38
C ALA A 67 -14.30 -18.15 30.09
N SER A 68 -13.96 -17.14 30.88
CA SER A 68 -12.65 -16.51 30.96
C SER A 68 -11.70 -17.36 31.79
N ALA A 69 -10.63 -17.88 31.18
CA ALA A 69 -9.50 -18.47 31.90
C ALA A 69 -8.26 -17.61 31.67
N ILE A 70 -7.91 -16.80 32.67
CA ILE A 70 -6.66 -16.05 32.74
C ILE A 70 -5.55 -17.03 33.12
N LEU A 71 -4.65 -17.35 32.18
CA LEU A 71 -3.46 -18.15 32.47
C LEU A 71 -2.30 -17.20 32.83
N ALA A 72 -2.16 -16.91 34.12
CA ALA A 72 -1.00 -16.22 34.67
C ALA A 72 0.19 -17.18 34.77
N ALA A 73 1.16 -17.07 33.86
CA ALA A 73 2.44 -17.77 33.94
C ALA A 73 3.55 -16.79 34.31
N CYS A 74 3.86 -16.70 35.61
CA CYS A 74 5.06 -16.06 36.12
C CYS A 74 6.26 -17.01 35.97
N SER A 75 7.19 -16.71 35.06
CA SER A 75 8.50 -17.38 35.01
C SER A 75 9.56 -16.58 35.78
N LYS A 76 10.16 -17.26 36.76
CA LYS A 76 11.17 -16.77 37.70
C LYS A 76 12.50 -16.41 37.00
N LYS A 77 13.05 -15.23 37.29
CA LYS A 77 14.40 -14.79 36.88
C LYS A 77 15.51 -15.59 37.58
N LYS A 78 16.54 -15.98 36.84
CA LYS A 78 17.88 -16.32 37.35
C LYS A 78 18.85 -15.16 37.05
N PRO A 79 19.79 -14.81 37.94
CA PRO A 79 20.74 -13.73 37.71
C PRO A 79 21.99 -14.25 36.97
N GLY A 80 22.43 -13.51 35.94
CA GLY A 80 23.75 -13.66 35.34
C GLY A 80 23.78 -13.55 33.83
N GLN A 81 23.72 -12.33 33.28
CA GLN A 81 24.51 -11.96 32.08
C GLN A 81 24.57 -10.44 31.86
N ILE A 82 25.78 -10.05 31.43
CA ILE A 82 26.46 -8.76 31.19
C ILE A 82 25.59 -7.64 30.54
N PRO A 83 25.77 -6.37 30.92
CA PRO A 83 25.02 -5.24 30.33
C PRO A 83 25.62 -4.81 28.99
N VAL A 84 24.81 -4.82 27.93
CA VAL A 84 25.09 -4.08 26.69
C VAL A 84 24.13 -2.90 26.65
N THR A 85 24.66 -1.72 26.93
CA THR A 85 23.92 -0.45 26.90
C THR A 85 23.89 0.06 25.45
N ALA A 86 22.74 -0.08 24.79
CA ALA A 86 22.37 0.75 23.64
C ALA A 86 20.84 0.94 23.66
N PRO A 87 20.32 2.16 23.45
CA PRO A 87 18.88 2.42 23.56
C PRO A 87 18.16 1.76 22.38
N THR A 88 17.49 0.65 22.66
CA THR A 88 16.52 0.05 21.75
C THR A 88 15.22 0.85 21.91
N PRO A 89 14.62 1.40 20.84
CA PRO A 89 13.26 1.91 20.95
C PRO A 89 12.35 0.71 21.27
N ASP A 90 11.58 0.86 22.35
CA ASP A 90 10.60 -0.11 22.82
C ASP A 90 9.53 -0.33 21.73
N PRO A 91 9.38 -1.55 21.16
CA PRO A 91 8.32 -1.82 20.20
C PRO A 91 6.94 -2.01 20.88
N SER A 92 6.84 -1.82 22.20
CA SER A 92 5.65 -2.11 22.99
C SER A 92 4.79 -0.87 23.25
N ALA A 93 4.32 -0.17 22.21
CA ALA A 93 3.27 0.84 22.42
C ALA A 93 2.46 1.20 21.15
N VAL A 94 2.17 0.25 20.27
CA VAL A 94 0.99 0.36 19.40
C VAL A 94 0.35 -1.01 19.33
N SER A 95 -0.71 -1.22 20.11
CA SER A 95 -1.64 -2.32 19.81
C SER A 95 -2.30 -1.98 18.48
N PRO A 96 -2.10 -2.74 17.40
CA PRO A 96 -2.94 -2.56 16.23
C PRO A 96 -4.35 -2.94 16.67
N THR A 97 -5.27 -1.98 16.63
CA THR A 97 -6.70 -2.27 16.70
C THR A 97 -7.04 -2.98 15.40
N THR A 98 -6.81 -4.30 15.35
CA THR A 98 -7.19 -5.11 14.19
C THR A 98 -8.71 -5.21 14.19
N ILE A 99 -9.37 -4.29 13.51
CA ILE A 99 -10.79 -4.44 13.17
C ILE A 99 -10.87 -5.72 12.33
N PRO A 100 -11.69 -6.71 12.70
CA PRO A 100 -11.91 -7.87 11.85
C PRO A 100 -12.31 -7.40 10.45
N GLY A 101 -11.57 -7.86 9.43
CA GLY A 101 -11.88 -7.54 8.04
C GLY A 101 -13.34 -7.88 7.73
N SER A 102 -13.99 -7.03 6.95
CA SER A 102 -15.32 -7.29 6.41
C SER A 102 -15.32 -6.95 4.94
N VAL A 103 -16.27 -7.48 4.20
CA VAL A 103 -16.39 -7.25 2.75
C VAL A 103 -16.60 -5.78 2.44
N ALA A 104 -17.41 -5.10 3.25
CA ALA A 104 -17.61 -3.66 3.14
C ALA A 104 -16.29 -2.90 3.39
N ASN A 105 -15.42 -3.41 4.27
CA ASN A 105 -14.08 -2.87 4.47
C ASN A 105 -13.16 -3.16 3.27
N ASP A 106 -13.26 -4.34 2.65
CA ASP A 106 -12.48 -4.68 1.46
C ASP A 106 -12.81 -3.73 0.30
N LEU A 107 -14.09 -3.49 0.01
CA LEU A 107 -14.48 -2.54 -1.02
C LEU A 107 -14.01 -1.12 -0.71
N ALA A 108 -14.15 -0.67 0.55
CA ALA A 108 -13.68 0.64 0.97
C ALA A 108 -12.15 0.76 0.81
N LEU A 109 -11.40 -0.28 1.14
CA LEU A 109 -9.94 -0.33 0.97
C LEU A 109 -9.54 -0.32 -0.51
N LEU A 110 -10.22 -1.05 -1.37
CA LEU A 110 -9.97 -1.04 -2.82
C LEU A 110 -10.22 0.35 -3.43
N ARG A 111 -11.33 0.98 -3.09
CA ARG A 111 -11.65 2.34 -3.53
C ARG A 111 -10.67 3.37 -2.96
N THR A 112 -10.18 3.16 -1.74
CA THR A 112 -9.14 4.00 -1.13
C THR A 112 -7.80 3.84 -1.86
N ALA A 113 -7.39 2.60 -2.16
CA ALA A 113 -6.20 2.32 -2.95
C ALA A 113 -6.26 3.01 -4.31
N GLN A 114 -7.40 2.90 -5.02
CA GLN A 114 -7.57 3.57 -6.31
C GLN A 114 -7.52 5.10 -6.21
N SER A 115 -8.00 5.67 -5.10
CA SER A 115 -7.88 7.11 -4.83
C SER A 115 -6.44 7.54 -4.55
N ILE A 116 -5.62 6.68 -3.92
CA ILE A 116 -4.19 6.91 -3.73
C ILE A 116 -3.46 6.87 -5.08
N GLU A 117 -3.79 5.94 -5.97
CA GLU A 117 -3.21 5.91 -7.32
C GLU A 117 -3.58 7.16 -8.13
N ALA A 118 -4.83 7.61 -8.05
CA ALA A 118 -5.25 8.87 -8.67
C ALA A 118 -4.49 10.07 -8.10
N LEU A 119 -4.26 10.10 -6.78
CA LEU A 119 -3.43 11.11 -6.11
C LEU A 119 -1.98 11.09 -6.63
N ALA A 120 -1.42 9.91 -6.83
CA ALA A 120 -0.07 9.75 -7.36
C ALA A 120 0.03 10.24 -8.80
N VAL A 121 -0.87 9.81 -9.70
CA VAL A 121 -0.93 10.30 -11.08
C VAL A 121 -1.03 11.83 -11.12
N PHE A 122 -1.91 12.41 -10.30
CA PHE A 122 -2.06 13.86 -10.17
C PHE A 122 -0.76 14.53 -9.70
N THR A 123 -0.13 14.02 -8.66
CA THR A 123 1.08 14.61 -8.07
C THR A 123 2.27 14.54 -9.02
N TYR A 124 2.46 13.40 -9.69
CA TYR A 124 3.49 13.26 -10.70
C TYR A 124 3.24 14.17 -11.90
N GLN A 125 1.98 14.39 -12.30
CA GLN A 125 1.66 15.39 -13.33
C GLN A 125 2.07 16.79 -12.87
N LYS A 126 1.75 17.18 -11.62
CA LYS A 126 2.19 18.47 -11.06
C LYS A 126 3.71 18.61 -11.00
N ALA A 127 4.42 17.53 -10.68
CA ALA A 127 5.89 17.50 -10.72
C ALA A 127 6.43 17.77 -12.13
N LEU A 128 5.87 17.12 -13.16
CA LEU A 128 6.24 17.32 -14.56
C LEU A 128 5.93 18.75 -15.04
N ASP A 129 4.77 19.29 -14.66
CA ASP A 129 4.32 20.62 -15.05
C ASP A 129 5.05 21.76 -14.31
N SER A 130 5.70 21.46 -13.18
CA SER A 130 6.36 22.47 -12.33
C SER A 130 7.53 23.18 -13.00
N GLY A 131 8.17 22.54 -13.99
CA GLY A 131 9.43 23.00 -14.58
C GLY A 131 10.65 22.92 -13.65
N LEU A 132 10.50 22.32 -12.45
CA LEU A 132 11.58 22.19 -11.46
C LEU A 132 12.49 20.98 -11.69
N LEU A 133 12.05 20.00 -12.49
CA LEU A 133 12.85 18.84 -12.85
C LEU A 133 13.86 19.19 -13.95
N THR A 134 15.14 18.97 -13.69
CA THR A 134 16.26 19.35 -14.57
C THR A 134 17.13 18.17 -14.98
N THR A 135 17.15 17.09 -14.21
CA THR A 135 17.95 15.91 -14.47
C THR A 135 17.20 14.95 -15.40
N PRO A 136 17.71 14.63 -16.62
CA PRO A 136 16.98 13.81 -17.59
C PRO A 136 16.57 12.43 -17.07
N ALA A 137 17.45 11.73 -16.37
CA ALA A 137 17.13 10.41 -15.80
C ALA A 137 16.04 10.47 -14.72
N ILE A 138 15.90 11.60 -14.04
CA ILE A 138 14.84 11.83 -13.04
C ILE A 138 13.52 12.12 -13.74
N ILE A 139 13.53 12.91 -14.81
CA ILE A 139 12.34 13.13 -15.63
C ILE A 139 11.82 11.80 -16.19
N ASP A 140 12.72 10.92 -16.65
CA ASP A 140 12.36 9.57 -17.10
C ASP A 140 11.74 8.73 -15.97
N ALA A 141 12.30 8.81 -14.75
CA ALA A 141 11.76 8.13 -13.58
C ALA A 141 10.35 8.62 -13.22
N VAL A 142 10.16 9.93 -13.14
CA VAL A 142 8.87 10.58 -12.82
C VAL A 142 7.80 10.20 -13.85
N LYS A 143 8.13 10.17 -15.15
CA LYS A 143 7.19 9.71 -16.19
C LYS A 143 6.86 8.23 -16.08
N LEU A 144 7.85 7.40 -15.78
CA LEU A 144 7.63 5.98 -15.60
C LEU A 144 6.70 5.74 -14.40
N PHE A 145 7.00 6.32 -13.24
CA PHE A 145 6.19 6.16 -12.02
C PHE A 145 4.76 6.67 -12.22
N GLN A 146 4.57 7.82 -12.89
CA GLN A 146 3.23 8.28 -13.26
C GLN A 146 2.45 7.25 -14.08
N SER A 147 3.08 6.68 -15.11
CA SER A 147 2.46 5.63 -15.93
C SER A 147 2.17 4.38 -15.11
N GLN A 148 3.07 4.06 -14.18
CA GLN A 148 2.93 2.90 -13.30
C GLN A 148 1.72 3.04 -12.37
N HIS A 149 1.55 4.20 -11.72
CA HIS A 149 0.36 4.51 -10.93
C HIS A 149 -0.93 4.48 -11.75
N GLN A 150 -0.92 4.96 -13.00
CA GLN A 150 -2.09 4.85 -13.87
C GLN A 150 -2.46 3.38 -14.10
N GLN A 151 -1.47 2.53 -14.36
CA GLN A 151 -1.71 1.09 -14.54
C GLN A 151 -2.18 0.43 -13.24
N HIS A 152 -1.68 0.84 -12.07
CA HIS A 152 -2.19 0.39 -10.77
C HIS A 152 -3.65 0.78 -10.59
N ALA A 153 -4.01 2.04 -10.85
CA ALA A 153 -5.39 2.53 -10.79
C ALA A 153 -6.31 1.72 -11.71
N ASP A 154 -5.87 1.48 -12.94
CA ASP A 154 -6.63 0.73 -13.94
C ASP A 154 -6.84 -0.73 -13.54
N SER A 155 -5.83 -1.33 -12.92
CA SER A 155 -5.89 -2.70 -12.41
C SER A 155 -6.99 -2.86 -11.35
N LEU A 156 -7.22 -1.84 -10.53
CA LEU A 156 -8.23 -1.86 -9.46
C LEU A 156 -9.68 -1.76 -9.99
N ASN A 157 -9.90 -1.41 -11.25
CA ASN A 157 -11.24 -1.27 -11.85
C ASN A 157 -12.06 -2.56 -11.77
N GLY A 158 -11.47 -3.69 -12.15
CA GLY A 158 -12.12 -5.00 -12.14
C GLY A 158 -12.58 -5.42 -10.74
N PRO A 159 -11.68 -5.49 -9.74
CA PRO A 159 -12.06 -5.86 -8.38
C PRO A 159 -13.11 -4.91 -7.78
N ILE A 160 -12.99 -3.59 -8.01
CA ILE A 160 -13.95 -2.61 -7.48
C ILE A 160 -15.34 -2.82 -8.09
N THR A 161 -15.43 -2.91 -9.42
CA THR A 161 -16.72 -3.09 -10.10
C THR A 161 -17.34 -4.46 -9.82
N GLY A 162 -16.51 -5.52 -9.75
CA GLY A 162 -16.93 -6.86 -9.34
C GLY A 162 -17.55 -6.87 -7.94
N ALA A 163 -17.00 -6.09 -7.01
CA ALA A 163 -17.50 -5.96 -5.64
C ALA A 163 -18.73 -5.03 -5.53
N GLY A 164 -19.31 -4.60 -6.66
CA GLY A 164 -20.45 -3.68 -6.71
C GLY A 164 -20.09 -2.22 -6.44
N GLY A 165 -18.80 -1.89 -6.41
CA GLY A 165 -18.29 -0.55 -6.21
C GLY A 165 -18.30 0.31 -7.47
N LYS A 166 -18.14 1.62 -7.28
CA LYS A 166 -17.86 2.57 -8.37
C LYS A 166 -16.35 2.78 -8.49
N ILE A 167 -15.86 2.97 -9.72
CA ILE A 167 -14.48 3.39 -9.93
C ILE A 167 -14.27 4.80 -9.36
N VAL A 168 -13.08 5.04 -8.84
CA VAL A 168 -12.58 6.31 -8.32
C VAL A 168 -11.51 6.81 -9.29
N THR A 169 -11.80 7.89 -10.01
CA THR A 169 -10.86 8.46 -11.01
C THR A 169 -10.14 9.70 -10.50
N GLU A 170 -10.55 10.23 -9.34
CA GLU A 170 -10.03 11.46 -8.78
C GLU A 170 -9.50 11.22 -7.35
N PRO A 171 -8.48 11.98 -6.93
CA PRO A 171 -8.03 11.95 -5.55
C PRO A 171 -9.15 12.36 -4.59
N ASN A 172 -9.29 11.64 -3.47
CA ASN A 172 -10.19 12.06 -2.41
C ASN A 172 -9.62 13.30 -1.72
N GLN A 173 -10.46 14.30 -1.44
CA GLN A 173 -10.04 15.56 -0.83
C GLN A 173 -9.31 15.39 0.51
N TYR A 174 -9.72 14.42 1.33
CA TYR A 174 -9.03 14.11 2.58
C TYR A 174 -7.58 13.71 2.33
N LEU A 175 -7.33 12.91 1.29
CA LEU A 175 -5.98 12.49 0.93
C LEU A 175 -5.16 13.65 0.36
N LEU A 176 -5.76 14.49 -0.49
CA LEU A 176 -5.11 15.71 -0.98
C LEU A 176 -4.61 16.58 0.19
N ASP A 177 -5.53 16.91 1.10
CA ASP A 177 -5.27 17.83 2.22
C ASP A 177 -4.28 17.23 3.23
N ALA A 178 -4.36 15.93 3.49
CA ALA A 178 -3.52 15.26 4.47
C ALA A 178 -2.13 14.87 3.93
N ALA A 179 -1.99 14.64 2.62
CA ALA A 179 -0.77 14.04 2.06
C ALA A 179 0.11 14.99 1.25
N ILE A 180 -0.46 15.97 0.51
CA ILE A 180 0.35 16.73 -0.46
C ILE A 180 0.05 18.23 -0.56
N THR A 181 -1.10 18.72 -0.11
CA THR A 181 -1.52 20.13 -0.38
C THR A 181 -0.51 21.14 0.15
N LYS A 182 0.05 20.90 1.34
CA LYS A 182 1.05 21.79 1.93
C LYS A 182 2.37 21.71 1.17
N GLU A 183 2.79 20.50 0.85
CA GLU A 183 4.07 20.18 0.23
C GLU A 183 4.14 20.71 -1.20
N LEU A 184 3.03 20.65 -1.96
CA LEU A 184 2.92 21.23 -3.29
C LEU A 184 3.18 22.75 -3.30
N ALA A 185 2.75 23.47 -2.25
CA ALA A 185 2.96 24.91 -2.14
C ALA A 185 4.41 25.28 -1.77
N ASP A 186 5.17 24.34 -1.22
CA ASP A 186 6.53 24.54 -0.72
C ASP A 186 7.61 24.05 -1.74
N LEU A 187 7.21 23.68 -2.96
CA LEU A 187 8.16 23.21 -4.00
C LEU A 187 9.01 24.36 -4.57
N THR A 188 10.33 24.21 -4.49
CA THR A 188 11.30 25.24 -4.92
C THR A 188 12.36 24.74 -5.88
N ASP A 189 12.64 23.45 -5.89
CA ASP A 189 13.70 22.83 -6.69
C ASP A 189 13.43 21.32 -6.93
N GLU A 190 14.23 20.69 -7.79
CA GLU A 190 14.14 19.25 -8.08
C GLU A 190 14.16 18.40 -6.81
N LYS A 191 14.97 18.77 -5.81
CA LYS A 191 15.10 18.01 -4.56
C LYS A 191 13.80 18.02 -3.75
N SER A 192 13.12 19.17 -3.67
CA SER A 192 11.81 19.29 -3.02
C SER A 192 10.74 18.45 -3.73
N VAL A 193 10.77 18.37 -5.06
CA VAL A 193 9.88 17.52 -5.86
C VAL A 193 10.12 16.04 -5.56
N LEU A 194 11.39 15.61 -5.53
CA LEU A 194 11.76 14.23 -5.20
C LEU A 194 11.38 13.85 -3.77
N ALA A 195 11.50 14.79 -2.83
CA ALA A 195 11.10 14.56 -1.44
C ALA A 195 9.58 14.34 -1.32
N LEU A 196 8.77 15.16 -2.01
CA LEU A 196 7.32 14.97 -2.09
C LEU A 196 6.97 13.62 -2.73
N ALA A 197 7.56 13.30 -3.88
CA ALA A 197 7.36 12.01 -4.53
C ALA A 197 7.66 10.85 -3.57
N ARG A 198 8.82 10.89 -2.88
CA ARG A 198 9.23 9.86 -1.93
C ARG A 198 8.24 9.69 -0.78
N ASP A 199 7.72 10.79 -0.25
CA ASP A 199 6.75 10.73 0.85
C ASP A 199 5.41 10.14 0.39
N LEU A 200 4.98 10.45 -0.84
CA LEU A 200 3.81 9.86 -1.45
C LEU A 200 3.97 8.35 -1.67
N GLU A 201 5.11 7.91 -2.21
CA GLU A 201 5.42 6.48 -2.36
C GLU A 201 5.42 5.74 -1.02
N ASN A 202 5.93 6.39 0.04
CA ASN A 202 5.86 5.83 1.39
C ASN A 202 4.42 5.70 1.88
N ILE A 203 3.55 6.66 1.61
CA ILE A 203 2.13 6.55 1.97
C ILE A 203 1.48 5.40 1.21
N ALA A 204 1.71 5.29 -0.10
CA ALA A 204 1.17 4.23 -0.94
C ALA A 204 1.65 2.84 -0.47
N ALA A 205 2.97 2.62 -0.40
CA ALA A 205 3.56 1.34 0.00
C ALA A 205 3.11 0.88 1.40
N GLN A 206 3.06 1.80 2.36
CA GLN A 206 2.61 1.49 3.72
C GLN A 206 1.10 1.25 3.80
N THR A 207 0.31 1.93 2.98
CA THR A 207 -1.14 1.69 2.90
C THR A 207 -1.43 0.32 2.31
N TYR A 208 -0.75 -0.07 1.23
CA TYR A 208 -0.86 -1.43 0.68
C TYR A 208 -0.44 -2.49 1.70
N THR A 209 0.67 -2.26 2.41
CA THR A 209 1.14 -3.12 3.52
C THR A 209 0.08 -3.27 4.62
N GLY A 210 -0.54 -2.16 5.03
CA GLY A 210 -1.62 -2.18 6.02
C GLY A 210 -2.86 -2.92 5.51
N ALA A 211 -3.28 -2.64 4.28
CA ALA A 211 -4.44 -3.23 3.65
C ALA A 211 -4.31 -4.76 3.54
N SER A 212 -3.12 -5.28 3.16
CA SER A 212 -2.92 -6.73 3.07
C SER A 212 -3.09 -7.46 4.42
N GLY A 213 -2.91 -6.76 5.55
CA GLY A 213 -3.14 -7.31 6.88
C GLY A 213 -4.62 -7.45 7.26
N VAL A 214 -5.53 -6.75 6.58
CA VAL A 214 -6.95 -6.66 6.97
C VAL A 214 -7.93 -7.08 5.86
N LEU A 215 -7.50 -7.11 4.59
CA LEU A 215 -8.29 -7.58 3.47
C LEU A 215 -8.71 -9.04 3.70
N THR A 216 -9.99 -9.36 3.49
CA THR A 216 -10.53 -10.68 3.83
C THR A 216 -10.15 -11.75 2.80
N LEU A 217 -10.03 -11.38 1.53
CA LEU A 217 -9.77 -12.33 0.45
C LEU A 217 -8.27 -12.48 0.15
N PRO A 218 -7.75 -13.73 0.05
CA PRO A 218 -6.36 -13.98 -0.28
C PRO A 218 -5.88 -13.29 -1.57
N ALA A 219 -6.72 -13.30 -2.62
CA ALA A 219 -6.38 -12.67 -3.90
C ALA A 219 -6.18 -11.15 -3.76
N LEU A 220 -7.01 -10.48 -2.95
CA LEU A 220 -6.87 -9.04 -2.68
C LEU A 220 -5.61 -8.73 -1.84
N ARG A 221 -5.21 -9.64 -0.93
CA ARG A 221 -3.94 -9.49 -0.21
C ARG A 221 -2.74 -9.61 -1.12
N VAL A 222 -2.75 -10.59 -2.04
CA VAL A 222 -1.71 -10.76 -3.06
C VAL A 222 -1.66 -9.51 -3.94
N ALA A 223 -2.81 -9.04 -4.42
CA ALA A 223 -2.93 -7.79 -5.18
C ALA A 223 -2.26 -6.60 -4.50
N ALA A 224 -2.66 -6.33 -3.25
CA ALA A 224 -2.12 -5.23 -2.47
C ALA A 224 -0.60 -5.34 -2.31
N MET A 225 -0.06 -6.55 -2.08
CA MET A 225 1.38 -6.74 -1.92
C MET A 225 2.14 -6.61 -3.23
N THR A 226 1.54 -7.04 -4.34
CA THR A 226 2.12 -6.86 -5.66
C THR A 226 2.31 -5.38 -5.99
N ILE A 227 1.27 -4.55 -5.81
CA ILE A 227 1.38 -3.10 -6.03
C ILE A 227 2.33 -2.48 -5.00
N GLY A 228 2.17 -2.79 -3.71
CA GLY A 228 3.03 -2.25 -2.65
C GLY A 228 4.53 -2.54 -2.83
N ASN A 229 4.90 -3.65 -3.46
CA ASN A 229 6.29 -3.96 -3.80
C ASN A 229 6.84 -3.04 -4.91
N VAL A 230 6.01 -2.70 -5.91
CA VAL A 230 6.38 -1.72 -6.95
C VAL A 230 6.57 -0.33 -6.32
N GLU A 231 5.68 0.08 -5.41
CA GLU A 231 5.84 1.36 -4.70
C GLU A 231 7.11 1.39 -3.85
N ALA A 232 7.47 0.27 -3.20
CA ALA A 232 8.74 0.15 -2.48
C ALA A 232 9.96 0.29 -3.40
N ARG A 233 9.83 -0.10 -4.67
CA ARG A 233 10.86 0.08 -5.70
C ARG A 233 10.97 1.55 -6.14
N HIS A 234 9.86 2.27 -6.27
CA HIS A 234 9.88 3.72 -6.50
C HIS A 234 10.66 4.44 -5.38
N ILE A 235 10.37 4.10 -4.10
CA ILE A 235 11.10 4.65 -2.94
C ILE A 235 12.60 4.42 -3.06
N THR A 236 13.02 3.25 -3.56
CA THR A 236 14.43 2.88 -3.71
C THR A 236 15.15 3.80 -4.69
N VAL A 237 14.54 4.05 -5.85
CA VAL A 237 15.09 4.97 -6.87
C VAL A 237 15.15 6.40 -6.34
N LEU A 238 14.08 6.86 -5.69
CA LEU A 238 13.99 8.21 -5.12
C LEU A 238 15.00 8.41 -3.99
N ASN A 239 15.20 7.39 -3.13
CA ASN A 239 16.25 7.41 -2.11
C ASN A 239 17.64 7.60 -2.73
N GLY A 240 17.94 6.85 -3.78
CA GLY A 240 19.20 6.98 -4.51
C GLY A 240 19.39 8.39 -5.05
N ALA A 241 18.38 8.93 -5.75
CA ALA A 241 18.41 10.29 -6.30
C ALA A 241 18.54 11.38 -5.23
N LEU A 242 18.00 11.15 -4.03
CA LEU A 242 18.10 12.06 -2.88
C LEU A 242 19.39 11.89 -2.05
N GLY A 243 20.24 10.91 -2.39
CA GLY A 243 21.48 10.60 -1.67
C GLY A 243 21.29 9.82 -0.37
N TYR A 244 20.12 9.23 -0.15
CA TYR A 244 19.86 8.28 0.92
C TYR A 244 20.34 6.87 0.54
N ALA A 245 20.30 5.92 1.48
CA ALA A 245 20.53 4.52 1.18
C ALA A 245 19.46 4.03 0.17
N PRO A 246 19.83 3.50 -1.00
CA PRO A 246 18.89 3.08 -2.05
C PRO A 246 18.33 1.69 -1.74
N VAL A 247 17.70 1.57 -0.58
CA VAL A 247 16.97 0.37 -0.15
C VAL A 247 15.68 0.83 0.53
N PRO A 248 14.57 0.09 0.37
CA PRO A 248 13.41 0.30 1.20
C PRO A 248 13.70 -0.21 2.63
N LEU A 249 12.82 0.09 3.58
CA LEU A 249 12.95 -0.47 4.92
C LEU A 249 12.89 -2.01 4.87
N PRO A 250 13.65 -2.74 5.73
CA PRO A 250 13.65 -4.21 5.73
C PRO A 250 12.26 -4.82 5.94
N ILE A 251 11.41 -4.10 6.69
CA ILE A 251 9.99 -4.36 6.85
C ILE A 251 9.29 -3.03 6.56
N MET A 252 8.35 -3.03 5.62
CA MET A 252 7.55 -1.86 5.34
C MET A 252 6.68 -1.54 6.55
N SER A 253 6.79 -0.31 7.05
CA SER A 253 5.96 0.17 8.17
C SER A 253 4.49 0.30 7.74
N THR A 254 3.59 0.51 8.68
CA THR A 254 2.21 0.94 8.42
C THR A 254 1.90 2.30 9.05
N ALA A 255 2.92 2.98 9.58
CA ALA A 255 2.77 4.24 10.32
C ALA A 255 2.23 5.41 9.46
N LYS A 256 2.48 5.39 8.15
CA LYS A 256 1.94 6.35 7.18
C LYS A 256 0.76 5.78 6.37
N ALA A 257 0.24 4.60 6.72
CA ALA A 257 -0.95 4.07 6.09
C ALA A 257 -2.15 5.02 6.32
N ILE A 258 -3.01 5.16 5.31
CA ILE A 258 -4.19 6.03 5.41
C ILE A 258 -5.09 5.58 6.57
N ASP A 259 -5.47 6.55 7.42
CA ASP A 259 -6.41 6.34 8.53
C ASP A 259 -7.79 5.96 7.97
N PRO A 260 -8.54 5.06 8.64
CA PRO A 260 -9.88 4.66 8.21
C PRO A 260 -10.87 5.82 7.98
N LYS A 261 -10.65 7.00 8.57
CA LYS A 261 -11.44 8.22 8.29
C LYS A 261 -11.26 8.73 6.86
N GLY A 262 -10.12 8.46 6.24
CA GLY A 262 -9.81 8.80 4.86
C GLY A 262 -10.28 7.76 3.84
N TYR A 263 -10.92 6.66 4.29
CA TYR A 263 -11.35 5.62 3.37
C TYR A 263 -12.49 6.09 2.47
N VAL A 264 -12.39 5.70 1.20
CA VAL A 264 -13.42 5.96 0.19
C VAL A 264 -14.48 4.87 0.27
N LYS A 265 -15.63 5.20 0.87
CA LYS A 265 -16.77 4.29 1.02
C LYS A 265 -17.62 4.19 -0.25
#